data_AF-A0A1F8EUK2-F1
#
_entry.id   AF-A0A1F8EUK2-F1
#
_cell.length_a   1.000
_cell.length_b   1.000
_cell.length_c   1.000
_cell.angle_alpha   90.00
_cell.angle_beta   90.00
_cell.angle_gamma   90.00
#
_symmetry.space_group_name_H-M   'P 1'
#
loop_
_entity.id
_entity.type
_entity.pdbx_description
1 polymer ?
#
loop_
_entity_poly.entity_id
_entity_poly.type
_entity_poly.pdbx_seq_one_letter_code
_entity_poly.pdbx_strand_id
1 'polypeptide(L)'
;MPYTPSLKTNDASNDRIVLDKAVERVAIMVAKKITNNLSLISEYERVFIGLAYSLQAMLDGRPTDSKAGPDSRLARAIYEQGAKYNYEGAHLGELNYAITRFIQRVPQLKVQNGDWAQEFRYWIYAATIEALILASVEVLKMKNGIGGVLEDIKDEYKRRVNTAYEAEQIMKNGDCYDTPYYTRLVKVEDEDGNHIGHQEVMLKRSRATLYEDMLLGVRLVLSGRLHR
;
A
#
# COMPACT_ATOMS: atom_id res chain seq x y z
N MET A 1 -12.78 -8.95 7.29
CA MET A 1 -12.56 -9.39 5.89
C MET A 1 -11.51 -10.48 5.89
N PRO A 2 -11.69 -11.60 5.15
CA PRO A 2 -10.56 -12.47 4.86
C PRO A 2 -9.63 -11.72 3.89
N TYR A 3 -8.54 -11.20 4.44
CA TYR A 3 -7.43 -10.58 3.71
C TYR A 3 -6.93 -11.64 2.71
N THR A 4 -7.25 -11.52 1.42
CA THR A 4 -6.86 -12.56 0.45
C THR A 4 -5.49 -12.19 -0.11
N PRO A 5 -4.43 -12.95 0.17
CA PRO A 5 -3.06 -12.53 -0.12
C PRO A 5 -2.77 -12.49 -1.64
N SER A 6 -1.70 -11.80 -2.02
CA SER A 6 -1.17 -11.87 -3.38
C SER A 6 -0.64 -13.27 -3.69
N LEU A 7 -0.53 -13.65 -4.97
CA LEU A 7 0.14 -14.90 -5.36
C LEU A 7 1.61 -14.97 -4.90
N LYS A 8 2.26 -13.83 -4.61
CA LYS A 8 3.61 -13.83 -4.00
C LYS A 8 3.62 -14.27 -2.53
N THR A 9 2.46 -14.31 -1.88
CA THR A 9 2.31 -14.59 -0.44
C THR A 9 1.33 -15.73 -0.13
N ASN A 10 0.51 -16.18 -1.10
CA ASN A 10 -0.34 -17.37 -1.01
C ASN A 10 -0.80 -17.85 -2.40
N ASP A 11 -0.49 -19.10 -2.76
CA ASP A 11 -0.79 -19.73 -4.06
C ASP A 11 -2.29 -20.00 -4.32
N ALA A 12 -3.16 -19.86 -3.33
CA ALA A 12 -4.60 -20.19 -3.44
C ALA A 12 -5.50 -19.11 -4.09
N SER A 13 -4.93 -18.00 -4.56
CA SER A 13 -5.69 -16.79 -4.95
C SER A 13 -5.97 -16.70 -6.47
N ASN A 14 -6.71 -17.67 -7.04
CA ASN A 14 -7.02 -17.70 -8.49
C ASN A 14 -8.04 -16.63 -8.93
N ASP A 15 -8.86 -16.10 -8.01
CA ASP A 15 -9.89 -15.10 -8.33
C ASP A 15 -9.32 -13.74 -8.75
N ARG A 16 -8.06 -13.48 -8.40
CA ARG A 16 -7.39 -12.20 -8.64
C ARG A 16 -6.79 -12.06 -10.04
N ILE A 17 -6.67 -13.13 -10.83
CA ILE A 17 -6.05 -13.09 -12.17
C ILE A 17 -6.75 -12.05 -13.08
N VAL A 18 -8.06 -11.92 -12.97
CA VAL A 18 -8.84 -10.94 -13.76
C VAL A 18 -8.52 -9.52 -13.31
N LEU A 19 -8.48 -9.28 -12.00
CA LEU A 19 -8.13 -7.97 -11.44
C LEU A 19 -6.67 -7.60 -11.70
N ASP A 20 -5.72 -8.52 -11.50
CA ASP A 20 -4.31 -8.30 -11.78
C ASP A 20 -4.10 -7.90 -13.26
N LYS A 21 -4.76 -8.58 -14.21
CA LYS A 21 -4.71 -8.20 -15.63
C LYS A 21 -5.28 -6.81 -15.89
N ALA A 22 -6.35 -6.44 -15.21
CA ALA A 22 -6.96 -5.11 -15.35
C ALA A 22 -6.06 -4.03 -14.73
N VAL A 23 -5.50 -4.28 -13.53
CA VAL A 23 -4.54 -3.42 -12.84
C VAL A 23 -3.29 -3.23 -13.69
N GLU A 24 -2.73 -4.30 -14.27
CA GLU A 24 -1.54 -4.25 -15.12
C GLU A 24 -1.71 -3.28 -16.30
N ARG A 25 -2.88 -3.31 -16.95
CA ARG A 25 -3.16 -2.41 -18.08
C ARG A 25 -3.18 -0.94 -17.66
N VAL A 26 -3.78 -0.64 -16.51
CA VAL A 26 -3.81 0.73 -15.96
C VAL A 26 -2.40 1.14 -15.52
N ALA A 27 -1.67 0.26 -14.84
CA ALA A 27 -0.31 0.50 -14.37
C ALA A 27 0.67 0.78 -15.51
N ILE A 28 0.63 0.00 -16.61
CA ILE A 28 1.45 0.24 -17.80
C ILE A 28 1.17 1.61 -18.42
N MET A 29 -0.11 1.99 -18.54
CA MET A 29 -0.50 3.29 -19.08
C MET A 29 0.03 4.43 -18.20
N VAL A 30 -0.15 4.33 -16.90
CA VAL A 30 0.28 5.35 -15.92
C VAL A 30 1.80 5.46 -15.88
N ALA A 31 2.52 4.33 -15.84
CA ALA A 31 3.98 4.32 -15.81
C ALA A 31 4.61 5.09 -16.99
N LYS A 32 3.98 5.00 -18.18
CA LYS A 32 4.38 5.75 -19.38
C LYS A 32 4.11 7.25 -19.29
N LYS A 33 3.11 7.67 -18.53
CA LYS A 33 2.73 9.08 -18.39
C LYS A 33 3.49 9.81 -17.29
N ILE A 34 4.05 9.08 -16.32
CA ILE A 34 4.89 9.68 -15.28
C ILE A 34 6.24 10.08 -15.89
N THR A 35 6.40 11.39 -16.10
CA THR A 35 7.59 12.00 -16.70
C THR A 35 8.54 12.61 -15.67
N ASN A 36 8.04 12.88 -14.46
CA ASN A 36 8.81 13.40 -13.33
C ASN A 36 8.16 12.99 -12.00
N ASN A 37 8.84 13.27 -10.87
CA ASN A 37 8.38 12.84 -9.55
C ASN A 37 6.98 13.37 -9.19
N LEU A 38 6.66 14.61 -9.53
CA LEU A 38 5.39 15.25 -9.17
C LEU A 38 4.24 14.83 -10.08
N SER A 39 4.51 14.44 -11.33
CA SER A 39 3.49 13.91 -12.24
C SER A 39 2.85 12.61 -11.76
N LEU A 40 3.47 11.92 -10.79
CA LEU A 40 2.85 10.77 -10.13
C LEU A 40 1.53 11.16 -9.44
N ILE A 41 1.50 12.32 -8.77
CA ILE A 41 0.35 12.78 -7.98
C ILE A 41 -0.88 12.86 -8.88
N SER A 42 -0.77 13.64 -9.96
CA SER A 42 -1.89 13.88 -10.88
C SER A 42 -2.31 12.60 -11.62
N GLU A 43 -1.37 11.75 -12.01
CA GLU A 43 -1.72 10.50 -12.70
C GLU A 43 -2.37 9.47 -11.78
N TYR A 44 -1.97 9.38 -10.51
CA TYR A 44 -2.62 8.52 -9.52
C TYR A 44 -3.99 9.04 -9.15
N GLU A 45 -4.10 10.33 -8.83
CA GLU A 45 -5.37 11.00 -8.50
C GLU A 45 -6.39 10.78 -9.61
N ARG A 46 -5.99 11.02 -10.87
CA ARG A 46 -6.83 10.79 -12.06
C ARG A 46 -7.38 9.36 -12.11
N VAL A 47 -6.54 8.36 -11.82
CA VAL A 47 -6.96 6.94 -11.80
C VAL A 47 -7.93 6.69 -10.66
N PHE A 48 -7.61 7.14 -9.44
CA PHE A 48 -8.44 6.89 -8.26
C PHE A 48 -9.83 7.49 -8.39
N ILE A 49 -9.91 8.75 -8.84
CA ILE A 49 -11.16 9.45 -9.09
C ILE A 49 -11.92 8.78 -10.25
N GLY A 50 -11.24 8.51 -11.38
CA GLY A 50 -11.85 7.87 -12.54
C GLY A 50 -12.44 6.49 -12.23
N LEU A 51 -11.75 5.70 -11.40
CA LEU A 51 -12.22 4.41 -10.89
C LEU A 51 -13.45 4.59 -10.00
N ALA A 52 -13.39 5.52 -9.04
CA ALA A 52 -14.49 5.76 -8.11
C ALA A 52 -15.78 6.17 -8.84
N TYR A 53 -15.71 7.12 -9.78
CA TYR A 53 -16.86 7.54 -10.56
C TYR A 53 -17.41 6.43 -11.46
N SER A 54 -16.52 5.66 -12.11
CA SER A 54 -16.95 4.54 -12.94
C SER A 54 -17.65 3.48 -12.08
N LEU A 55 -17.12 3.18 -10.89
CA LEU A 55 -17.70 2.22 -9.95
C LEU A 55 -19.05 2.71 -9.41
N GLN A 56 -19.17 3.98 -9.01
CA GLN A 56 -20.45 4.57 -8.59
C GLN A 56 -21.51 4.46 -9.69
N ALA A 57 -21.14 4.76 -10.94
CA ALA A 57 -22.09 4.65 -12.06
C ALA A 57 -22.66 3.22 -12.19
N MET A 58 -21.84 2.19 -12.01
CA MET A 58 -22.29 0.80 -12.03
C MET A 58 -23.14 0.44 -10.81
N LEU A 59 -22.81 0.95 -9.62
CA LEU A 59 -23.62 0.78 -8.41
C LEU A 59 -25.00 1.44 -8.56
N ASP A 60 -25.09 2.55 -9.29
CA ASP A 60 -26.35 3.21 -9.64
C ASP A 60 -27.13 2.49 -10.76
N GLY A 61 -26.65 1.34 -11.25
CA GLY A 61 -27.27 0.60 -12.34
C GLY A 61 -27.09 1.22 -13.73
N ARG A 62 -26.17 2.18 -13.89
CA ARG A 62 -25.92 2.80 -15.21
C ARG A 62 -25.11 1.85 -16.09
N PRO A 63 -25.45 1.75 -17.39
CA PRO A 63 -24.78 0.84 -18.30
C PRO A 63 -23.30 1.22 -18.47
N THR A 64 -22.44 0.21 -18.49
CA THR A 64 -21.01 0.40 -18.76
C THR A 64 -20.75 0.57 -20.25
N ASP A 65 -20.11 1.66 -20.65
CA ASP A 65 -19.74 1.87 -22.05
C ASP A 65 -18.76 0.80 -22.54
N SER A 66 -19.05 0.21 -23.70
CA SER A 66 -18.17 -0.74 -24.41
C SER A 66 -16.86 -0.10 -24.88
N LYS A 67 -16.82 1.22 -25.08
CA LYS A 67 -15.63 1.99 -25.47
C LYS A 67 -14.84 2.54 -24.29
N ALA A 68 -15.20 2.17 -23.06
CA ALA A 68 -14.62 2.76 -21.87
C ALA A 68 -13.11 2.50 -21.75
N GLY A 69 -12.38 3.49 -21.23
CA GLY A 69 -10.93 3.45 -21.07
C GLY A 69 -10.44 2.39 -20.07
N PRO A 70 -9.10 2.25 -19.88
CA PRO A 70 -8.53 1.28 -18.96
C PRO A 70 -9.09 1.37 -17.53
N ASP A 71 -9.28 2.58 -17.01
CA ASP A 71 -9.77 2.81 -15.65
C ASP A 71 -11.20 2.27 -15.49
N SER A 72 -12.11 2.60 -16.40
CA SER A 72 -13.48 2.08 -16.38
C SER A 72 -13.55 0.56 -16.55
N ARG A 73 -12.61 -0.04 -17.29
CA ARG A 73 -12.50 -1.51 -17.39
C ARG A 73 -12.02 -2.14 -16.08
N LEU A 74 -11.11 -1.49 -15.35
CA LEU A 74 -10.73 -1.93 -14.02
C LEU A 74 -11.88 -1.78 -13.02
N ALA A 75 -12.62 -0.66 -13.05
CA ALA A 75 -13.83 -0.49 -12.23
C ALA A 75 -14.86 -1.60 -12.52
N ARG A 76 -15.04 -1.96 -13.79
CA ARG A 76 -15.92 -3.07 -14.17
C ARG A 76 -15.46 -4.39 -13.59
N ALA A 77 -14.17 -4.71 -13.70
CA ALA A 77 -13.60 -5.91 -13.10
C ALA A 77 -13.81 -5.95 -11.58
N ILE A 78 -13.65 -4.82 -10.88
CA ILE A 78 -13.94 -4.70 -9.44
C ILE A 78 -15.41 -5.00 -9.14
N TYR A 79 -16.33 -4.39 -9.90
CA TYR A 79 -17.76 -4.58 -9.74
C TYR A 79 -18.18 -6.04 -9.98
N GLU A 80 -17.75 -6.63 -11.11
CA GLU A 80 -18.09 -8.00 -11.51
C GLU A 80 -17.52 -9.04 -10.55
N GLN A 81 -16.30 -8.84 -10.03
CA GLN A 81 -15.73 -9.74 -9.02
C GLN A 81 -16.43 -9.59 -7.68
N GLY A 82 -16.74 -8.36 -7.26
CA GLY A 82 -17.50 -8.10 -6.04
C GLY A 82 -18.88 -8.77 -6.04
N ALA A 83 -19.57 -8.74 -7.19
CA ALA A 83 -20.89 -9.35 -7.34
C ALA A 83 -20.92 -10.86 -7.08
N LYS A 84 -19.78 -11.57 -7.23
CA LYS A 84 -19.70 -13.01 -6.98
C LYS A 84 -19.84 -13.39 -5.51
N TYR A 85 -19.49 -12.49 -4.59
CA TYR A 85 -19.50 -12.77 -3.16
C TYR A 85 -20.88 -12.62 -2.51
N ASN A 86 -21.88 -12.13 -3.26
CA ASN A 86 -23.29 -12.07 -2.85
C ASN A 86 -23.56 -11.40 -1.47
N TYR A 87 -22.78 -10.36 -1.13
CA TYR A 87 -23.03 -9.51 0.04
C TYR A 87 -22.74 -8.03 -0.26
N GLU A 88 -23.43 -7.14 0.46
CA GLU A 88 -23.29 -5.70 0.30
C GLU A 88 -21.87 -5.21 0.62
N GLY A 89 -21.29 -4.39 -0.25
CA GLY A 89 -19.94 -3.85 -0.05
C GLY A 89 -18.79 -4.78 -0.44
N ALA A 90 -19.04 -5.96 -1.02
CA ALA A 90 -17.97 -6.84 -1.51
C ALA A 90 -17.00 -6.14 -2.50
N HIS A 91 -17.54 -5.26 -3.35
CA HIS A 91 -16.76 -4.44 -4.29
C HIS A 91 -15.73 -3.52 -3.59
N LEU A 92 -15.94 -3.16 -2.31
CA LEU A 92 -14.99 -2.34 -1.54
C LEU A 92 -13.71 -3.12 -1.22
N GLY A 93 -13.81 -4.42 -0.94
CA GLY A 93 -12.64 -5.29 -0.77
C GLY A 93 -11.86 -5.46 -2.07
N GLU A 94 -12.58 -5.63 -3.18
CA GLU A 94 -11.98 -5.71 -4.52
C GLU A 94 -11.30 -4.40 -4.93
N LEU A 95 -11.89 -3.26 -4.56
CA LEU A 95 -11.30 -1.93 -4.74
C LEU A 95 -10.02 -1.76 -3.93
N ASN A 96 -10.05 -2.13 -2.63
CA ASN A 96 -8.87 -2.06 -1.75
C ASN A 96 -7.69 -2.83 -2.39
N TYR A 97 -7.94 -4.07 -2.80
CA TYR A 97 -6.95 -4.89 -3.47
C TYR A 97 -6.42 -4.24 -4.74
N ALA A 98 -7.31 -3.80 -5.63
CA ALA A 98 -6.93 -3.27 -6.94
C ALA A 98 -6.04 -2.02 -6.82
N ILE A 99 -6.40 -1.08 -5.95
CA ILE A 99 -5.59 0.13 -5.72
C ILE A 99 -4.27 -0.24 -5.04
N THR A 100 -4.29 -1.09 -4.02
CA THR A 100 -3.06 -1.55 -3.34
C THR A 100 -2.07 -2.21 -4.30
N ARG A 101 -2.55 -3.03 -5.23
CA ARG A 101 -1.71 -3.63 -6.28
C ARG A 101 -1.25 -2.60 -7.29
N PHE A 102 -2.11 -1.67 -7.70
CA PHE A 102 -1.77 -0.60 -8.63
C PHE A 102 -0.62 0.27 -8.13
N ILE A 103 -0.69 0.76 -6.88
CA ILE A 103 0.34 1.65 -6.31
C ILE A 103 1.70 0.96 -6.14
N GLN A 104 1.73 -0.37 -6.05
CA GLN A 104 2.95 -1.18 -6.03
C GLN A 104 3.45 -1.50 -7.45
N ARG A 105 2.54 -1.71 -8.40
CA ARG A 105 2.90 -2.18 -9.74
C ARG A 105 3.48 -1.07 -10.61
N VAL A 106 3.02 0.17 -10.47
CA VAL A 106 3.59 1.29 -11.22
C VAL A 106 5.09 1.48 -10.92
N PRO A 107 5.54 1.55 -9.64
CA PRO A 107 6.96 1.62 -9.35
C PRO A 107 7.78 0.43 -9.86
N GLN A 108 7.23 -0.79 -9.75
CA GLN A 108 7.86 -1.99 -10.33
C GLN A 108 8.10 -1.83 -11.83
N LEU A 109 7.12 -1.31 -12.57
CA LEU A 109 7.25 -1.05 -14.01
C LEU A 109 8.29 0.04 -14.30
N LYS A 110 8.33 1.12 -13.51
CA LYS A 110 9.32 2.20 -13.69
C LYS A 110 10.75 1.70 -13.47
N VAL A 111 10.98 0.81 -12.50
CA VAL A 111 12.29 0.16 -12.31
C VAL A 111 12.60 -0.82 -13.42
N GLN A 112 11.64 -1.66 -13.80
CA GLN A 112 11.80 -2.63 -14.90
C GLN A 112 12.16 -1.94 -16.23
N ASN A 113 11.63 -0.74 -16.47
CA ASN A 113 11.92 0.06 -17.65
C ASN A 113 13.23 0.87 -17.55
N GLY A 114 13.91 0.85 -16.39
CA GLY A 114 15.12 1.64 -16.13
C GLY A 114 14.87 3.13 -15.87
N ASP A 115 13.61 3.55 -15.74
CA ASP A 115 13.24 4.95 -15.46
C ASP A 115 13.65 5.34 -14.03
N TRP A 116 13.54 4.40 -13.08
CA TRP A 116 13.88 4.59 -11.68
C TRP A 116 14.89 3.54 -11.21
N ALA A 117 15.76 3.91 -10.27
CA ALA A 117 16.75 2.98 -9.72
C ALA A 117 16.18 2.00 -8.68
N GLN A 118 15.04 2.33 -8.05
CA GLN A 118 14.42 1.50 -7.00
C GLN A 118 12.91 1.71 -6.93
N GLU A 119 12.18 0.69 -6.47
CA GLU A 119 10.71 0.67 -6.45
C GLU A 119 10.13 1.61 -5.37
N PHE A 120 10.91 1.92 -4.34
CA PHE A 120 10.45 2.78 -3.25
C PHE A 120 11.47 3.85 -2.89
N ARG A 121 11.00 5.09 -2.83
CA ARG A 121 11.70 6.28 -2.34
C ARG A 121 10.69 7.09 -1.55
N TYR A 122 11.17 7.86 -0.57
CA TYR A 122 10.30 8.71 0.25
C TYR A 122 9.34 9.57 -0.59
N TRP A 123 9.81 10.15 -1.70
CA TRP A 123 8.96 10.98 -2.56
C TRP A 123 7.83 10.17 -3.25
N ILE A 124 8.05 8.89 -3.58
CA ILE A 124 7.02 8.01 -4.16
C ILE A 124 5.92 7.79 -3.12
N TYR A 125 6.31 7.56 -1.87
CA TYR A 125 5.37 7.48 -0.76
C TYR A 125 4.58 8.78 -0.60
N ALA A 126 5.26 9.92 -0.43
CA ALA A 126 4.62 11.21 -0.23
C ALA A 126 3.61 11.54 -1.35
N ALA A 127 4.00 11.37 -2.61
CA ALA A 127 3.14 11.62 -3.76
C ALA A 127 1.95 10.65 -3.86
N THR A 128 2.15 9.38 -3.47
CA THR A 128 1.06 8.39 -3.42
C THR A 128 0.02 8.74 -2.35
N ILE A 129 0.49 9.15 -1.16
CA ILE A 129 -0.37 9.56 -0.04
C ILE A 129 -1.18 10.80 -0.41
N GLU A 130 -0.54 11.80 -1.03
CA GLU A 130 -1.22 13.01 -1.48
C GLU A 130 -2.32 12.69 -2.49
N ALA A 131 -2.04 11.86 -3.50
CA ALA A 131 -3.05 11.43 -4.47
C ALA A 131 -4.23 10.68 -3.83
N LEU A 132 -3.98 9.84 -2.81
CA LEU A 132 -5.04 9.14 -2.07
C LEU A 132 -5.91 10.12 -1.27
N ILE A 133 -5.32 11.14 -0.63
CA ILE A 133 -6.05 12.18 0.12
C ILE A 133 -6.91 13.00 -0.83
N LEU A 134 -6.35 13.47 -1.94
CA LEU A 134 -7.10 14.27 -2.92
C LEU A 134 -8.31 13.49 -3.45
N ALA A 135 -8.10 12.21 -3.81
CA ALA A 135 -9.18 11.35 -4.26
C ALA A 135 -10.20 11.04 -3.17
N SER A 136 -9.78 10.79 -1.91
CA SER A 136 -10.70 10.49 -0.81
C SER A 136 -11.63 11.67 -0.50
N VAL A 137 -11.07 12.89 -0.51
CA VAL A 137 -11.83 14.14 -0.33
C VAL A 137 -12.86 14.32 -1.45
N GLU A 138 -12.47 14.14 -2.71
CA GLU A 138 -13.36 14.33 -3.87
C GLU A 138 -14.56 13.38 -3.84
N VAL A 139 -14.32 12.11 -3.47
CA VAL A 139 -15.34 11.06 -3.52
C VAL A 139 -16.15 10.93 -2.21
N LEU A 140 -15.80 11.67 -1.16
CA LEU A 140 -16.45 11.59 0.15
C LEU A 140 -17.97 11.80 0.07
N LYS A 141 -18.40 12.71 -0.82
CA LYS A 141 -19.82 13.04 -1.06
C LYS A 141 -20.64 11.86 -1.63
N MET A 142 -19.99 10.82 -2.16
CA MET A 142 -20.68 9.63 -2.70
C MET A 142 -21.33 8.76 -1.61
N LYS A 143 -20.83 8.82 -0.35
CA LYS A 143 -21.40 8.10 0.81
C LYS A 143 -21.61 6.59 0.60
N ASN A 144 -20.76 5.96 -0.19
CA ASN A 144 -20.86 4.54 -0.59
C ASN A 144 -19.69 3.68 -0.08
N GLY A 145 -18.85 4.22 0.80
CA GLY A 145 -17.67 3.53 1.36
C GLY A 145 -16.38 3.67 0.54
N ILE A 146 -16.41 4.13 -0.72
CA ILE A 146 -15.21 4.27 -1.56
C ILE A 146 -14.17 5.21 -0.92
N GLY A 147 -14.59 6.37 -0.41
CA GLY A 147 -13.69 7.31 0.27
C GLY A 147 -13.01 6.69 1.49
N GLY A 148 -13.74 5.87 2.26
CA GLY A 148 -13.18 5.14 3.41
C GLY A 148 -12.15 4.09 3.01
N VAL A 149 -12.34 3.42 1.87
CA VAL A 149 -11.34 2.47 1.33
C VAL A 149 -10.04 3.19 0.96
N LEU A 150 -10.11 4.38 0.36
CA LEU A 150 -8.91 5.15 0.00
C LEU A 150 -8.13 5.61 1.22
N GLU A 151 -8.83 6.04 2.28
CA GLU A 151 -8.21 6.36 3.58
C GLU A 151 -7.57 5.12 4.23
N ASP A 152 -8.23 3.97 4.19
CA ASP A 152 -7.69 2.70 4.72
C ASP A 152 -6.40 2.28 3.98
N ILE A 153 -6.40 2.34 2.64
CA ILE A 153 -5.20 2.07 1.83
C ILE A 153 -4.05 3.01 2.22
N LYS A 154 -4.33 4.30 2.43
CA LYS A 154 -3.32 5.29 2.87
C LYS A 154 -2.67 4.85 4.19
N ASP A 155 -3.48 4.47 5.17
CA ASP A 155 -3.01 4.07 6.49
C ASP A 155 -2.27 2.72 6.44
N GLU A 156 -2.77 1.76 5.66
CA GLU A 156 -2.09 0.49 5.42
C GLU A 156 -0.74 0.69 4.72
N TYR A 157 -0.66 1.58 3.74
CA TYR A 157 0.59 1.85 3.02
C TYR A 157 1.65 2.48 3.94
N LYS A 158 1.23 3.42 4.81
CA LYS A 158 2.09 3.96 5.86
C LYS A 158 2.60 2.85 6.79
N ARG A 159 1.69 2.02 7.31
CA ARG A 159 2.03 0.99 8.31
C ARG A 159 2.85 -0.17 7.74
N ARG A 160 2.56 -0.63 6.52
CA ARG A 160 3.15 -1.85 5.94
C ARG A 160 4.40 -1.60 5.12
N VAL A 161 4.53 -0.41 4.50
CA VAL A 161 5.63 -0.11 3.58
C VAL A 161 6.51 1.00 4.13
N ASN A 162 5.92 2.14 4.52
CA ASN A 162 6.71 3.29 4.95
C ASN A 162 7.46 3.02 6.27
N THR A 163 6.86 2.36 7.25
CA THR A 163 7.56 2.02 8.51
C THR A 163 8.83 1.19 8.27
N ALA A 164 8.78 0.19 7.39
CA ALA A 164 9.95 -0.62 7.07
C ALA A 164 11.04 0.20 6.36
N TYR A 165 10.64 1.11 5.47
CA TYR A 165 11.57 2.02 4.81
C TYR A 165 12.16 3.06 5.77
N GLU A 166 11.36 3.64 6.67
CA GLU A 166 11.83 4.56 7.71
C GLU A 166 12.89 3.88 8.58
N ALA A 167 12.66 2.63 8.97
CA ALA A 167 13.65 1.85 9.70
C ALA A 167 14.98 1.72 8.92
N GLU A 168 14.91 1.43 7.61
CA GLU A 168 16.10 1.37 6.75
C GLU A 168 16.82 2.74 6.68
N GLN A 169 16.08 3.85 6.61
CA GLN A 169 16.66 5.19 6.56
C GLN A 169 17.31 5.60 7.89
N ILE A 170 16.69 5.25 9.02
CA ILE A 170 17.26 5.48 10.36
C ILE A 170 18.57 4.71 10.51
N MET A 171 18.65 3.47 10.02
CA MET A 171 19.89 2.69 10.07
C MET A 171 21.00 3.29 9.20
N LYS A 172 20.66 3.92 8.08
CA LYS A 172 21.64 4.55 7.18
C LYS A 172 22.10 5.92 7.65
N ASN A 173 21.18 6.73 8.18
CA ASN A 173 21.41 8.16 8.39
C ASN A 173 21.26 8.61 9.86
N GLY A 174 20.84 7.72 10.75
CA GLY A 174 20.37 8.07 12.08
C GLY A 174 18.91 8.54 12.08
N ASP A 175 18.33 8.63 13.28
CA ASP A 175 17.00 9.19 13.49
C ASP A 175 17.08 10.72 13.65
N CYS A 176 16.13 11.45 13.07
CA CYS A 176 16.02 12.90 13.20
C CYS A 176 15.16 13.35 14.39
N TYR A 177 14.44 12.45 15.05
CA TYR A 177 13.56 12.81 16.17
C TYR A 177 14.34 13.07 17.46
N ASP A 178 14.26 14.32 17.95
CA ASP A 178 14.91 14.77 19.19
C ASP A 178 13.93 14.93 20.37
N THR A 179 13.06 13.93 20.60
CA THR A 179 11.95 14.02 21.56
C THR A 179 12.18 13.22 22.85
N PRO A 180 11.46 13.52 23.95
CA PRO A 180 11.54 12.76 25.20
C PRO A 180 11.10 11.30 25.10
N TYR A 181 10.34 10.95 24.05
CA TYR A 181 9.99 9.59 23.69
C TYR A 181 10.44 9.35 22.26
N TYR A 182 11.05 8.20 21.99
CA TYR A 182 11.60 7.87 20.68
C TYR A 182 11.57 6.37 20.46
N THR A 183 11.74 5.94 19.21
CA THR A 183 11.88 4.53 18.86
C THR A 183 13.35 4.20 18.65
N ARG A 184 13.77 3.04 19.15
CA ARG A 184 15.07 2.45 18.80
C ARG A 184 14.82 1.16 18.04
N LEU A 185 15.53 0.99 16.93
CA LEU A 185 15.51 -0.25 16.17
C LEU A 185 16.43 -1.26 16.86
N VAL A 186 15.90 -2.43 17.15
CA VAL A 186 16.67 -3.55 17.69
C VAL A 186 16.76 -4.65 16.64
N LYS A 187 17.94 -5.25 16.55
CA LYS A 187 18.18 -6.40 15.68
C LYS A 187 17.39 -7.60 16.21
N VAL A 188 16.67 -8.25 15.31
CA VAL A 188 16.03 -9.54 15.57
C VAL A 188 16.87 -10.61 14.89
N GLU A 189 17.21 -11.65 15.65
CA GLU A 189 17.99 -12.80 15.21
C GLU A 189 17.20 -14.10 15.42
N ASP A 190 17.46 -15.12 14.61
CA ASP A 190 16.93 -16.48 14.84
C ASP A 190 17.73 -17.22 15.94
N GLU A 191 17.37 -18.48 16.20
CA GLU A 191 18.02 -19.30 17.23
C GLU A 191 19.50 -19.59 16.95
N ASP A 192 19.91 -19.52 15.68
CA ASP A 192 21.28 -19.72 15.22
C ASP A 192 22.09 -18.42 15.17
N GLY A 193 21.48 -17.28 15.54
CA GLY A 193 22.11 -15.96 15.53
C GLY A 193 22.10 -15.26 14.17
N ASN A 194 21.36 -15.78 13.18
CA ASN A 194 21.23 -15.12 11.89
C ASN A 194 20.26 -13.95 11.98
N HIS A 195 20.60 -12.84 11.33
CA HIS A 195 19.73 -11.68 11.28
C HIS A 195 18.45 -11.96 10.48
N ILE A 196 17.28 -11.74 11.10
CA ILE A 196 15.97 -11.92 10.46
C ILE A 196 15.23 -10.60 10.21
N GLY A 197 15.55 -9.53 10.94
CA GLY A 197 14.92 -8.23 10.74
C GLY A 197 15.13 -7.29 11.91
N HIS A 198 14.28 -6.27 12.02
CA HIS A 198 14.32 -5.28 13.08
C HIS A 198 12.96 -5.13 13.76
N GLN A 199 12.97 -4.77 15.03
CA GLN A 199 11.78 -4.40 15.80
C GLN A 199 11.96 -3.00 16.37
N GLU A 200 10.91 -2.20 16.38
CA GLU A 200 10.92 -0.92 17.12
C GLU A 200 10.64 -1.16 18.59
N VAL A 201 11.46 -0.55 19.44
CA VAL A 201 11.23 -0.46 20.89
C VAL A 201 10.98 1.01 21.23
N MET A 202 9.81 1.30 21.78
CA MET A 202 9.45 2.63 22.27
C MET A 202 10.14 2.89 23.60
N LEU A 203 10.93 3.96 23.67
CA LEU A 203 11.73 4.31 24.84
C LEU A 203 11.42 5.73 25.30
N LYS A 204 11.54 5.95 26.61
CA LYS A 204 11.68 7.29 27.18
C LYS A 204 13.16 7.65 27.24
N ARG A 205 13.48 8.86 26.81
CA ARG A 205 14.83 9.41 26.81
C ARG A 205 15.36 9.55 28.22
N SER A 206 16.55 9.00 28.44
CA SER A 206 17.35 9.14 29.65
C SER A 206 18.83 9.02 29.27
N ARG A 207 19.74 9.34 30.19
CA ARG A 207 21.18 9.10 29.99
C ARG A 207 21.44 7.63 29.65
N ALA A 208 20.74 6.73 30.32
CA ALA A 208 20.86 5.30 30.11
C ALA A 208 20.35 4.87 28.72
N THR A 209 19.17 5.31 28.27
CA THR A 209 18.66 4.89 26.94
C THR A 209 19.43 5.49 25.76
N LEU A 210 20.10 6.64 25.95
CA LEU A 210 20.87 7.33 24.91
C LEU A 210 22.33 6.86 24.79
N TYR A 211 23.01 6.66 25.92
CA TYR A 211 24.47 6.49 25.96
C TYR A 211 24.90 5.14 26.53
N GLU A 212 24.02 4.47 27.27
CA GLU A 212 24.27 3.13 27.76
C GLU A 212 23.53 2.18 26.82
N ASP A 213 24.19 1.13 26.39
CA ASP A 213 23.52 0.16 25.53
C ASP A 213 22.64 -0.73 26.41
N MET A 214 21.55 -0.18 26.95
CA MET A 214 20.67 -0.85 27.90
C MET A 214 20.02 -2.12 27.36
N LEU A 215 20.08 -2.31 26.04
CA LEU A 215 19.60 -3.49 25.33
C LEU A 215 20.72 -4.51 25.07
N LEU A 216 21.97 -4.18 25.40
CA LEU A 216 23.11 -5.06 25.26
C LEU A 216 23.01 -6.16 26.31
N GLY A 217 22.83 -7.40 25.86
CA GLY A 217 22.52 -8.55 26.70
C GLY A 217 21.03 -8.77 27.00
N VAL A 218 20.13 -7.91 26.48
CA VAL A 218 18.69 -8.15 26.55
C VAL A 218 18.26 -9.07 25.41
N ARG A 219 17.76 -10.26 25.77
CA ARG A 219 17.19 -11.21 24.80
C ARG A 219 15.70 -10.93 24.62
N LEU A 220 15.31 -10.49 23.42
CA LEU A 220 13.91 -10.53 23.01
C LEU A 220 13.52 -11.97 22.69
N VAL A 221 12.69 -12.59 23.55
CA VAL A 221 12.19 -13.95 23.34
C VAL A 221 10.85 -13.87 22.61
N LEU A 222 10.86 -14.11 21.31
CA LEU A 222 9.65 -14.32 20.52
C LEU A 222 9.15 -15.76 20.72
N SER A 223 8.22 -15.96 21.65
CA SER A 223 7.59 -17.26 21.86
C SER A 223 6.38 -17.43 20.93
N GLY A 224 6.62 -17.95 19.72
CA GLY A 224 5.58 -18.28 18.77
C GLY A 224 5.15 -19.74 18.89
N ARG A 225 3.94 -20.02 19.39
CA ARG A 225 3.22 -21.24 18.95
C ARG A 225 2.64 -20.91 17.58
N LEU A 226 3.17 -21.55 16.52
CA LEU A 226 2.53 -21.59 15.22
C LEU A 226 1.15 -22.26 15.40
N HIS A 227 0.09 -21.45 15.50
CA HIS A 227 -1.25 -21.94 15.21
C HIS A 227 -1.34 -22.06 13.69
N ARG A 228 -1.06 -23.28 13.20
CA ARG A 228 -1.45 -23.71 11.86
C ARG A 228 -2.97 -23.82 11.77
#